data_AF-A0A285L7Y5-F1
#
_entry.id   AF-A0A285L7Y5-F1
#
_cell.length_a   1.000
_cell.length_b   1.000
_cell.length_c   1.000
_cell.angle_alpha   90.00
_cell.angle_beta   90.00
_cell.angle_gamma   90.00
#
_symmetry.space_group_name_H-M   'P 1'
#
loop_
_entity.id
_entity.type
_entity.pdbx_description
1 polymer ?
#
loop_
_entity_poly.entity_id
_entity_poly.type
_entity_poly.pdbx_seq_one_letter_code
_entity_poly.pdbx_strand_id
1 'polypeptide(L)'
;MNSPVPGLIAAPLIGFVALVTVGRWALLHRTTTDRLLNRALAWAAAGMVLLERGIAPRFGSLMHQLSMGCMLFTIMSAYGVAMLWAGADPSDARRRQRRYDLIAAACAVVILVVGTPARHEGTLLGQTPGVWSAISALAFCLPAIACGRVMATALWRELAREDTRRRERLVYGALLAALAIGACSLPFSALLFGGILGDAVRIEDPNLIRWAWPNFTVIVVSAAVLAVPLLGVLVTRAGWDRSRRYCRRLRPLWTDVTRAVPEIVLDLTATGQDEPEVRLIRMTVEIRDALLHLNRYAPHDLPMPAGASPTERYARRIAHGIRAKADGHGPANAAARTAAPASRDLDSELRQLLELARAWPRARTGTETKRPTPARASAGLFRRLAMRA
;
A
#
# COMPACT_ATOMS: atom_id res chain seq x y z
N MET A 1 -8.08 -39.57 15.29
CA MET A 1 -8.49 -38.62 14.23
C MET A 1 -7.39 -37.59 14.13
N ASN A 2 -6.65 -37.60 13.02
CA ASN A 2 -5.55 -36.67 12.77
C ASN A 2 -6.13 -35.33 12.28
N SER A 3 -5.48 -34.22 12.61
CA SER A 3 -5.89 -32.87 12.20
C SER A 3 -6.09 -32.79 10.67
N PRO A 4 -7.14 -32.09 10.18
CA PRO A 4 -7.51 -32.07 8.77
C PRO A 4 -6.50 -31.32 7.90
N VAL A 5 -5.75 -30.43 8.51
CA VAL A 5 -4.50 -29.94 7.98
C VAL A 5 -3.45 -30.42 8.97
N PRO A 6 -2.33 -31.04 8.55
CA PRO A 6 -1.25 -31.39 9.47
C PRO A 6 -0.98 -30.20 10.39
N GLY A 7 -0.96 -30.39 11.71
CA GLY A 7 -0.83 -29.27 12.67
C GLY A 7 0.41 -28.41 12.38
N LEU A 8 1.45 -29.04 11.83
CA LEU A 8 2.66 -28.41 11.28
C LEU A 8 2.39 -27.34 10.20
N ILE A 9 1.31 -27.47 9.43
CA ILE A 9 0.87 -26.53 8.39
C ILE A 9 -0.22 -25.58 8.92
N ALA A 10 -1.16 -26.06 9.75
CA ALA A 10 -2.25 -25.23 10.27
C ALA A 10 -1.75 -24.12 11.21
N ALA A 11 -0.88 -24.48 12.16
CA ALA A 11 -0.34 -23.57 13.16
C ALA A 11 0.38 -22.34 12.57
N PRO A 12 1.29 -22.46 11.58
CA PRO A 12 1.93 -21.29 10.99
C PRO A 12 0.95 -20.42 10.20
N LEU A 13 -0.05 -21.00 9.54
CA LEU A 13 -1.09 -20.23 8.84
C LEU A 13 -1.95 -19.41 9.82
N ILE A 14 -2.37 -20.04 10.93
CA ILE A 14 -3.12 -19.35 12.00
C ILE A 14 -2.26 -18.26 12.63
N GLY A 15 -0.99 -18.56 12.93
CA GLY A 15 -0.03 -17.59 13.45
C GLY A 15 0.17 -16.40 12.52
N PHE A 16 0.28 -16.64 11.21
CA PHE A 16 0.35 -15.58 10.20
C PHE A 16 -0.89 -14.68 10.22
N VAL A 17 -2.09 -15.25 10.17
CA VAL A 17 -3.34 -14.47 10.16
C VAL A 17 -3.52 -13.71 11.48
N ALA A 18 -3.17 -14.32 12.62
CA ALA A 18 -3.19 -13.65 13.91
C ALA A 18 -2.21 -12.46 13.95
N LEU A 19 -0.98 -12.65 13.47
CA LEU A 19 0.03 -11.58 13.38
C LEU A 19 -0.46 -10.41 12.52
N VAL A 20 -1.03 -10.70 11.34
CA VAL A 20 -1.61 -9.68 10.46
C VAL A 20 -2.76 -8.95 11.17
N THR A 21 -3.62 -9.68 11.88
CA THR A 21 -4.75 -9.11 12.63
C THR A 21 -4.27 -8.14 13.71
N VAL A 22 -3.30 -8.56 14.54
CA VAL A 22 -2.72 -7.72 15.60
C VAL A 22 -2.00 -6.51 15.02
N GLY A 23 -1.19 -6.71 13.98
CA GLY A 23 -0.49 -5.61 13.31
C GLY A 23 -1.46 -4.57 12.74
N ARG A 24 -2.53 -5.02 12.09
CA ARG A 24 -3.57 -4.12 11.57
C ARG A 24 -4.35 -3.42 12.68
N TRP A 25 -4.65 -4.09 13.79
CA TRP A 25 -5.25 -3.43 14.97
C TRP A 25 -4.36 -2.32 15.51
N ALA A 26 -3.06 -2.57 15.63
CA ALA A 26 -2.11 -1.59 16.18
C ALA A 26 -1.85 -0.40 15.24
N LEU A 27 -1.85 -0.61 13.92
CA LEU A 27 -1.37 0.38 12.95
C LEU A 27 -2.47 0.96 12.04
N LEU A 28 -3.58 0.24 11.80
CA LEU A 28 -4.61 0.53 10.80
C LEU A 28 -6.02 0.43 11.40
N HIS A 29 -6.42 1.41 12.22
CA HIS A 29 -7.73 1.43 12.90
C HIS A 29 -8.54 2.71 12.69
N ARG A 30 -8.08 3.64 11.84
CA ARG A 30 -8.63 5.00 11.77
C ARG A 30 -9.94 5.04 10.98
N THR A 31 -9.98 4.41 9.81
CA THR A 31 -11.16 4.42 8.94
C THR A 31 -12.21 3.41 9.39
N THR A 32 -13.47 3.63 8.99
CA THR A 32 -14.56 2.67 9.26
C THR A 32 -14.32 1.35 8.52
N THR A 33 -13.84 1.43 7.28
CA THR A 33 -13.47 0.26 6.46
C THR A 33 -12.39 -0.58 7.14
N ASP A 34 -11.34 0.05 7.66
CA ASP A 34 -10.28 -0.66 8.38
C ASP A 34 -10.81 -1.39 9.61
N ARG A 35 -11.70 -0.76 10.38
CA ARG A 35 -12.31 -1.40 11.57
C ARG A 35 -13.12 -2.64 11.19
N LEU A 36 -13.87 -2.59 10.09
CA LEU A 36 -14.64 -3.74 9.61
C LEU A 36 -13.74 -4.86 9.07
N LEU A 37 -12.68 -4.53 8.32
CA LEU A 37 -11.69 -5.50 7.84
C LEU A 37 -10.95 -6.17 9.00
N ASN A 38 -10.57 -5.38 9.99
CA ASN A 38 -9.92 -5.85 11.21
C ASN A 38 -10.84 -6.77 12.03
N ARG A 39 -12.12 -6.44 12.10
CA ARG A 39 -13.15 -7.29 12.71
C ARG A 39 -13.34 -8.59 11.94
N ALA A 40 -13.39 -8.54 10.60
CA ALA A 40 -13.49 -9.73 9.75
C ALA A 40 -12.31 -10.67 9.98
N LEU A 41 -11.08 -10.14 10.01
CA LEU A 41 -9.88 -10.92 10.30
C LEU A 41 -9.87 -11.52 11.70
N ALA A 42 -10.33 -10.79 12.72
CA ALA A 42 -10.43 -11.32 14.08
C ALA A 42 -11.39 -12.50 14.16
N TRP A 43 -12.57 -12.40 13.53
CA TRP A 43 -13.52 -13.51 13.46
C TRP A 43 -12.99 -14.68 12.62
N ALA A 44 -12.27 -14.42 11.53
CA ALA A 44 -11.64 -15.45 10.72
C ALA A 44 -10.55 -16.21 11.51
N ALA A 45 -9.72 -15.49 12.25
CA ALA A 45 -8.70 -16.07 13.12
C ALA A 45 -9.33 -16.94 14.22
N ALA A 46 -10.37 -16.42 14.90
CA ALA A 46 -11.11 -17.18 15.89
C ALA A 46 -11.76 -18.44 15.29
N GLY A 47 -12.35 -18.31 14.09
CA GLY A 47 -12.92 -19.43 13.35
C GLY A 47 -11.91 -20.52 13.02
N MET A 48 -10.70 -20.16 12.58
CA MET A 48 -9.63 -21.14 12.31
C MET A 48 -9.14 -21.84 13.58
N VAL A 49 -8.97 -21.13 14.69
CA VAL A 49 -8.58 -21.74 15.97
C VAL A 49 -9.65 -22.70 16.47
N LEU A 50 -10.92 -22.33 16.36
CA LEU A 50 -12.04 -23.21 16.72
C LEU A 50 -12.11 -24.43 15.80
N LEU A 51 -11.83 -24.26 14.51
CA LEU A 51 -11.80 -25.36 13.55
C LEU A 51 -10.67 -26.34 13.87
N GLU A 52 -9.48 -25.85 14.26
CA GLU A 52 -8.33 -26.67 14.66
C GLU A 52 -8.54 -27.37 16.01
N ARG A 53 -9.21 -26.72 16.97
CA ARG A 53 -9.54 -27.34 18.27
C ARG A 53 -10.76 -28.26 18.21
N GLY A 54 -11.62 -28.08 17.22
CA GLY A 54 -12.79 -28.90 16.95
C GLY A 54 -12.49 -30.29 16.39
N ILE A 55 -11.24 -30.74 16.44
CA ILE A 55 -10.85 -32.10 16.06
C ILE A 55 -10.63 -32.99 17.29
N ALA A 56 -10.69 -32.43 18.50
CA ALA A 56 -10.73 -33.23 19.72
C ALA A 56 -12.05 -34.03 19.78
N PRO A 57 -12.01 -35.38 19.92
CA PRO A 57 -13.18 -36.26 19.72
C PRO A 57 -14.34 -36.02 20.70
N ARG A 58 -14.12 -35.31 21.81
CA ARG A 58 -15.17 -34.99 22.79
C ARG A 58 -15.96 -33.71 22.49
N PHE A 59 -15.44 -32.79 21.68
CA PHE A 59 -16.07 -31.46 21.46
C PHE A 59 -16.13 -31.03 20.00
N GLY A 60 -15.78 -31.92 19.07
CA GLY A 60 -15.50 -31.51 17.70
C GLY A 60 -16.68 -30.92 16.93
N SER A 61 -17.87 -31.49 17.12
CA SER A 61 -19.11 -31.05 16.48
C SER A 61 -19.56 -29.65 16.96
N LEU A 62 -19.39 -29.33 18.26
CA LEU A 62 -19.70 -28.01 18.81
C LEU A 62 -18.73 -26.94 18.32
N MET A 63 -17.42 -27.22 18.39
CA MET A 63 -16.38 -26.28 17.94
C MET A 63 -16.50 -25.98 16.44
N HIS A 64 -16.86 -26.98 15.63
CA HIS A 64 -17.13 -26.80 14.21
C HIS A 64 -18.33 -25.86 13.97
N GLN A 65 -19.44 -26.03 14.72
CA GLN A 65 -20.60 -25.12 14.62
C GLN A 65 -20.28 -23.70 15.07
N LEU A 66 -19.49 -23.54 16.14
CA LEU A 66 -19.02 -22.23 16.58
C LEU A 66 -18.09 -21.57 15.54
N SER A 67 -17.22 -22.36 14.90
CA SER A 67 -16.38 -21.90 13.80
C SER A 67 -17.22 -21.39 12.61
N MET A 68 -18.29 -22.10 12.23
CA MET A 68 -19.24 -21.62 11.22
C MET A 68 -19.92 -20.32 11.62
N GLY A 69 -20.27 -20.16 12.91
CA GLY A 69 -20.75 -18.90 13.46
C GLY A 69 -19.73 -17.75 13.32
N CYS A 70 -18.46 -17.99 13.66
CA CYS A 70 -17.39 -17.02 13.44
C CYS A 70 -17.25 -16.65 11.95
N MET A 71 -17.35 -17.62 11.05
CA MET A 71 -17.34 -17.36 9.60
C MET A 71 -18.50 -16.49 9.15
N LEU A 72 -19.70 -16.65 9.71
CA LEU A 72 -20.84 -15.76 9.42
C LEU A 72 -20.56 -14.31 9.84
N PHE A 73 -19.92 -14.10 10.99
CA PHE A 73 -19.50 -12.75 11.41
C PHE A 73 -18.41 -12.17 10.51
N THR A 74 -17.48 -13.01 10.02
CA THR A 74 -16.49 -12.63 9.01
C THR A 74 -17.19 -12.19 7.72
N ILE A 75 -18.13 -12.99 7.21
CA ILE A 75 -18.92 -12.71 6.01
C ILE A 75 -19.70 -11.41 6.16
N MET A 76 -20.39 -11.19 7.29
CA MET A 76 -21.16 -9.96 7.51
C MET A 76 -20.28 -8.73 7.72
N SER A 77 -19.07 -8.89 8.25
CA SER A 77 -18.09 -7.79 8.32
C SER A 77 -17.57 -7.45 6.91
N ALA A 78 -17.28 -8.45 6.08
CA ALA A 78 -16.89 -8.28 4.68
C ALA A 78 -18.03 -7.69 3.83
N TYR A 79 -19.28 -8.07 4.09
CA TYR A 79 -20.47 -7.49 3.47
C TYR A 79 -20.56 -5.98 3.76
N GLY A 80 -20.36 -5.58 5.01
CA GLY A 80 -20.30 -4.17 5.39
C GLY A 80 -19.23 -3.38 4.63
N VAL A 81 -18.04 -3.97 4.46
CA VAL A 81 -16.95 -3.38 3.64
C VAL A 81 -17.37 -3.26 2.17
N ALA A 82 -17.95 -4.32 1.60
CA ALA A 82 -18.38 -4.33 0.21
C ALA A 82 -19.46 -3.26 -0.06
N MET A 83 -20.37 -3.04 0.88
CA MET A 83 -21.37 -1.98 0.79
C MET A 83 -20.73 -0.58 0.82
N LEU A 84 -19.72 -0.36 1.66
CA LEU A 84 -18.98 0.91 1.66
C LEU A 84 -18.28 1.14 0.32
N TRP A 85 -17.65 0.12 -0.27
CA TRP A 85 -17.07 0.20 -1.61
C TRP A 85 -18.11 0.39 -2.71
N ALA A 86 -19.35 -0.07 -2.50
CA ALA A 86 -20.46 0.18 -3.42
C ALA A 86 -21.02 1.62 -3.33
N GLY A 87 -20.47 2.48 -2.46
CA GLY A 87 -20.87 3.88 -2.32
C GLY A 87 -21.83 4.16 -1.15
N ALA A 88 -22.00 3.22 -0.22
CA ALA A 88 -22.89 3.40 0.91
C ALA A 88 -22.30 4.39 1.95
N ASP A 89 -23.13 5.26 2.52
CA ASP A 89 -22.68 6.32 3.44
C ASP A 89 -21.91 5.76 4.66
N PRO A 90 -20.67 6.21 4.93
CA PRO A 90 -19.90 5.84 6.12
C PRO A 90 -20.54 6.21 7.46
N SER A 91 -21.38 7.24 7.52
CA SER A 91 -22.01 7.74 8.75
C SER A 91 -22.94 6.69 9.39
N ASP A 92 -23.70 5.98 8.54
CA ASP A 92 -24.65 4.94 8.92
C ASP A 92 -24.03 3.54 9.06
N ALA A 93 -22.73 3.41 8.78
CA ALA A 93 -22.06 2.11 8.71
C ALA A 93 -22.21 1.28 9.99
N ARG A 94 -22.14 1.91 11.17
CA ARG A 94 -22.29 1.21 12.46
C ARG A 94 -23.69 0.64 12.65
N ARG A 95 -24.73 1.41 12.29
CA ARG A 95 -26.12 0.99 12.42
C ARG A 95 -26.45 -0.15 11.45
N ARG A 96 -25.95 -0.06 10.22
CA ARG A 96 -26.08 -1.16 9.24
C ARG A 96 -25.33 -2.41 9.69
N GLN A 97 -24.10 -2.25 10.20
CA GLN A 97 -23.32 -3.38 10.68
C GLN A 97 -24.03 -4.13 11.81
N ARG A 98 -24.67 -3.43 12.75
CA ARG A 98 -25.48 -4.08 13.80
C ARG A 98 -26.59 -4.95 13.24
N ARG A 99 -27.23 -4.54 12.14
CA ARG A 99 -28.26 -5.36 11.45
C ARG A 99 -27.63 -6.59 10.80
N TYR A 100 -26.48 -6.43 10.14
CA TYR A 100 -25.74 -7.55 9.54
C TYR A 100 -25.28 -8.55 10.62
N ASP A 101 -24.81 -8.05 11.76
CA ASP A 101 -24.41 -8.86 12.90
C ASP A 101 -25.60 -9.62 13.51
N LEU A 102 -26.78 -9.00 13.57
CA LEU A 102 -28.02 -9.65 14.02
C LEU A 102 -28.39 -10.81 13.07
N ILE A 103 -28.26 -10.61 11.76
CA ILE A 103 -28.49 -11.67 10.76
C ILE A 103 -27.48 -12.81 10.94
N ALA A 104 -26.18 -12.50 11.10
CA ALA A 104 -25.17 -13.52 11.40
C ALA A 104 -25.48 -14.28 12.69
N ALA A 105 -25.86 -13.58 13.76
CA ALA A 105 -26.23 -14.20 15.03
C ALA A 105 -27.45 -15.12 14.89
N ALA A 106 -28.50 -14.67 14.18
CA ALA A 106 -29.69 -15.48 13.92
C ALA A 106 -29.35 -16.75 13.12
N CYS A 107 -28.58 -16.61 12.04
CA CYS A 107 -28.10 -17.74 11.24
C CYS A 107 -27.22 -18.69 12.07
N ALA A 108 -26.34 -18.17 12.92
CA ALA A 108 -25.49 -18.98 13.80
C ALA A 108 -26.31 -19.75 14.85
N VAL A 109 -27.34 -19.12 15.43
CA VAL A 109 -28.27 -19.79 16.36
C VAL A 109 -29.03 -20.91 15.64
N VAL A 110 -29.53 -20.67 14.42
CA VAL A 110 -30.16 -21.72 13.60
C VAL A 110 -29.20 -22.89 13.38
N ILE A 111 -27.95 -22.62 13.00
CA ILE A 111 -26.92 -23.66 12.79
C ILE A 111 -26.67 -24.45 14.08
N LEU A 112 -26.60 -23.79 15.25
CA LEU A 112 -26.40 -24.45 16.54
C LEU A 112 -27.59 -25.32 16.94
N VAL A 113 -28.82 -24.83 16.77
CA VAL A 113 -30.04 -25.55 17.13
C VAL A 113 -30.22 -26.77 16.21
N VAL A 114 -30.17 -26.54 14.90
CA VAL A 114 -30.32 -27.57 13.87
C VAL A 114 -29.19 -28.59 13.91
N GLY A 115 -28.01 -28.17 14.37
CA GLY A 115 -26.87 -29.05 14.57
C GLY A 115 -26.88 -29.87 15.86
N THR A 116 -27.88 -29.70 16.73
CA THR A 116 -27.97 -30.45 18.00
C THR A 116 -28.09 -31.96 17.82
N PRO A 117 -28.94 -32.50 16.92
CA PRO A 117 -29.02 -33.93 16.66
C PRO A 117 -27.69 -34.51 16.18
N ALA A 118 -27.04 -33.84 15.21
CA ALA A 118 -25.73 -34.25 14.71
C ALA A 118 -24.66 -34.26 15.82
N ARG A 119 -24.71 -33.32 16.78
CA ARG A 119 -23.82 -33.32 17.94
C ARG A 119 -24.03 -34.54 18.84
N HIS A 120 -25.28 -34.92 19.09
CA HIS A 120 -25.61 -36.10 19.91
C HIS A 120 -25.17 -37.40 19.24
N GLU A 121 -25.25 -37.48 17.92
CA GLU A 121 -24.83 -38.64 17.13
C GLU A 121 -23.31 -38.69 16.89
N GLY A 122 -22.56 -37.67 17.32
CA GLY A 122 -21.12 -37.57 17.06
C GLY A 122 -20.77 -37.31 15.59
N THR A 123 -21.75 -36.94 14.76
CA THR A 123 -21.58 -36.65 13.34
C THR A 123 -21.33 -35.16 13.10
N LEU A 124 -20.67 -34.83 11.99
CA LEU A 124 -20.51 -33.44 11.57
C LEU A 124 -21.75 -32.97 10.81
N LEU A 125 -22.02 -31.66 10.93
CA LEU A 125 -23.10 -31.02 10.21
C LEU A 125 -22.91 -31.19 8.70
N GLY A 126 -23.90 -31.76 8.00
CA GLY A 126 -23.84 -32.02 6.56
C GLY A 126 -23.27 -33.37 6.14
N GLN A 127 -23.04 -34.29 7.09
CA GLN A 127 -22.72 -35.70 6.80
C GLN A 127 -23.97 -36.55 6.54
N THR A 128 -25.07 -36.29 7.25
CA THR A 128 -26.34 -36.99 7.05
C THR A 128 -27.24 -36.18 6.12
N PRO A 129 -27.58 -36.68 4.92
CA PRO A 129 -28.53 -36.01 4.06
C PRO A 129 -29.90 -35.94 4.75
N GLY A 130 -30.40 -34.74 4.95
CA GLY A 130 -31.70 -34.52 5.62
C GLY A 130 -32.13 -33.05 5.60
N VAL A 131 -33.42 -32.80 5.85
CA VAL A 131 -34.02 -31.45 5.84
C VAL A 131 -33.25 -30.48 6.75
N TRP A 132 -32.83 -30.95 7.91
CA TRP A 132 -32.01 -30.19 8.86
C TRP A 132 -30.65 -29.76 8.29
N SER A 133 -29.94 -30.67 7.61
CA SER A 133 -28.69 -30.32 6.93
C SER A 133 -28.90 -29.25 5.85
N ALA A 134 -30.00 -29.33 5.08
CA ALA A 134 -30.34 -28.36 4.06
C ALA A 134 -30.64 -26.98 4.64
N ILE A 135 -31.38 -26.91 5.76
CA ILE A 135 -31.65 -25.65 6.47
C ILE A 135 -30.35 -25.00 6.94
N SER A 136 -29.44 -25.78 7.54
CA SER A 136 -28.17 -25.25 8.02
C SER A 136 -27.25 -24.78 6.88
N ALA A 137 -27.23 -25.52 5.77
CA ALA A 137 -26.50 -25.13 4.56
C ALA A 137 -27.07 -23.83 3.97
N LEU A 138 -28.40 -23.69 3.91
CA LEU A 138 -29.05 -22.48 3.42
C LEU A 138 -28.77 -21.27 4.31
N ALA A 139 -28.83 -21.46 5.63
CA ALA A 139 -28.53 -20.42 6.62
C ALA A 139 -27.09 -19.89 6.50
N PHE A 140 -26.15 -20.73 6.06
CA PHE A 140 -24.76 -20.32 5.81
C PHE A 140 -24.56 -19.74 4.40
N CYS A 141 -25.07 -20.43 3.37
CA CYS A 141 -24.81 -20.11 1.97
C CYS A 141 -25.50 -18.83 1.51
N LEU A 142 -26.72 -18.51 1.98
CA LEU A 142 -27.43 -17.29 1.56
C LEU A 142 -26.66 -16.01 1.92
N PRO A 143 -26.23 -15.80 3.19
CA PRO A 143 -25.27 -14.76 3.57
C PRO A 143 -24.02 -14.71 2.70
N ALA A 144 -23.39 -15.87 2.48
CA ALA A 144 -22.14 -15.97 1.74
C ALA A 144 -22.31 -15.56 0.27
N ILE A 145 -23.36 -16.02 -0.39
CA ILE A 145 -23.69 -15.68 -1.79
C ILE A 145 -23.99 -14.18 -1.91
N ALA A 146 -24.80 -13.64 -1.00
CA ALA A 146 -25.11 -12.20 -1.00
C ALA A 146 -23.85 -11.35 -0.86
N CYS A 147 -22.96 -11.70 0.09
CA CYS A 147 -21.68 -11.03 0.26
C CYS A 147 -20.77 -11.19 -0.95
N GLY A 148 -20.62 -12.40 -1.46
CA GLY A 148 -19.80 -12.68 -2.63
C GLY A 148 -20.26 -11.88 -3.85
N ARG A 149 -21.57 -11.78 -4.08
CA ARG A 149 -22.11 -11.01 -5.22
C ARG A 149 -21.82 -9.51 -5.11
N VAL A 150 -22.07 -8.91 -3.94
CA VAL A 150 -21.77 -7.49 -3.71
C VAL A 150 -20.26 -7.23 -3.80
N MET A 151 -19.45 -8.08 -3.18
CA MET A 151 -17.99 -7.98 -3.22
C MET A 151 -17.44 -8.12 -4.63
N ALA A 152 -17.87 -9.13 -5.39
CA ALA A 152 -17.46 -9.35 -6.77
C ALA A 152 -17.81 -8.15 -7.66
N THR A 153 -19.03 -7.61 -7.54
CA THR A 153 -19.42 -6.42 -8.32
C THR A 153 -18.62 -5.18 -7.94
N ALA A 154 -18.26 -5.00 -6.67
CA ALA A 154 -17.38 -3.89 -6.24
C ALA A 154 -15.96 -4.06 -6.79
N LEU A 155 -15.36 -5.23 -6.62
CA LEU A 155 -14.00 -5.53 -7.09
C LEU A 155 -13.89 -5.49 -8.61
N TRP A 156 -14.90 -6.00 -9.33
CA TRP A 156 -14.95 -5.96 -10.79
C TRP A 156 -15.05 -4.52 -11.31
N ARG A 157 -15.87 -3.68 -10.67
CA ARG A 157 -15.96 -2.24 -11.01
C ARG A 157 -14.62 -1.54 -10.84
N GLU A 158 -13.89 -1.81 -9.76
CA GLU A 158 -12.55 -1.23 -9.55
C GLU A 158 -11.50 -1.77 -10.52
N LEU A 159 -11.58 -3.06 -10.89
CA LEU A 159 -10.69 -3.66 -11.86
C LEU A 159 -10.94 -3.13 -13.29
N ALA A 160 -12.20 -2.84 -13.63
CA ALA A 160 -12.61 -2.34 -14.94
C ALA A 160 -12.34 -0.84 -15.14
N ARG A 161 -11.92 -0.10 -14.11
CA ARG A 161 -11.52 1.31 -14.25
C ARG A 161 -10.21 1.44 -15.05
N GLU A 162 -10.19 2.36 -16.00
CA GLU A 162 -9.05 2.56 -16.91
C GLU A 162 -7.79 3.04 -16.16
N ASP A 163 -7.98 3.87 -15.12
CA ASP A 163 -6.89 4.46 -14.32
C ASP A 163 -6.25 3.52 -13.29
N THR A 164 -6.73 2.27 -13.17
CA THR A 164 -6.26 1.35 -12.13
C THR A 164 -4.82 0.89 -12.41
N ARG A 165 -3.90 1.15 -11.47
CA ARG A 165 -2.47 0.81 -11.60
C ARG A 165 -2.27 -0.71 -11.66
N ARG A 166 -1.21 -1.20 -12.34
CA ARG A 166 -0.92 -2.65 -12.46
C ARG A 166 -0.91 -3.39 -11.10
N ARG A 167 -0.39 -2.76 -10.06
CA ARG A 167 -0.35 -3.32 -8.70
C ARG A 167 -1.75 -3.48 -8.10
N GLU A 168 -2.62 -2.50 -8.31
CA GLU A 168 -4.01 -2.55 -7.84
C GLU A 168 -4.80 -3.61 -8.61
N ARG A 169 -4.57 -3.74 -9.93
CA ARG A 169 -5.17 -4.82 -10.74
C ARG A 169 -4.79 -6.21 -10.21
N LEU A 170 -3.53 -6.43 -9.82
CA LEU A 170 -3.10 -7.69 -9.20
C LEU A 170 -3.80 -7.95 -7.87
N VAL A 171 -3.99 -6.93 -7.03
CA VAL A 171 -4.68 -7.05 -5.75
C VAL A 171 -6.16 -7.38 -5.94
N TYR A 172 -6.87 -6.64 -6.80
CA TYR A 172 -8.28 -6.90 -7.09
C TYR A 172 -8.49 -8.25 -7.79
N GLY A 173 -7.60 -8.60 -8.72
CA GLY A 173 -7.59 -9.92 -9.37
C GLY A 173 -7.38 -11.06 -8.38
N ALA A 174 -6.45 -10.93 -7.43
CA ALA A 174 -6.21 -11.93 -6.39
C ALA A 174 -7.43 -12.09 -5.45
N LEU A 175 -8.09 -10.99 -5.08
CA LEU A 175 -9.31 -11.03 -4.27
C LEU A 175 -10.48 -11.68 -5.02
N LEU A 176 -10.65 -11.37 -6.30
CA LEU A 176 -11.64 -12.03 -7.16
C LEU A 176 -11.35 -13.53 -7.33
N ALA A 177 -10.09 -13.90 -7.52
CA ALA A 177 -9.67 -15.30 -7.59
C ALA A 177 -9.94 -16.04 -6.28
N ALA A 178 -9.62 -15.43 -5.12
CA ALA A 178 -9.93 -16.01 -3.81
C ALA A 178 -11.44 -16.22 -3.63
N LEU A 179 -12.24 -15.24 -4.04
CA LEU A 179 -13.70 -15.35 -3.98
C LEU A 179 -14.22 -16.46 -4.91
N ALA A 180 -13.66 -16.58 -6.12
CA ALA A 180 -14.00 -17.64 -7.06
C ALA A 180 -13.60 -19.03 -6.53
N ILE A 181 -12.42 -19.18 -5.93
CA ILE A 181 -11.98 -20.42 -5.28
C ILE A 181 -12.97 -20.81 -4.17
N GLY A 182 -13.33 -19.86 -3.31
CA GLY A 182 -14.34 -20.09 -2.27
C GLY A 182 -15.70 -20.50 -2.85
N ALA A 183 -16.19 -19.79 -3.87
CA ALA A 183 -17.47 -20.06 -4.51
C ALA A 183 -17.50 -21.42 -5.23
N CYS A 184 -16.42 -21.79 -5.93
CA CYS A 184 -16.30 -23.04 -6.67
C CYS A 184 -16.06 -24.25 -5.76
N SER A 185 -15.52 -24.05 -4.55
CA SER A 185 -15.27 -25.14 -3.60
C SER A 185 -16.55 -25.83 -3.11
N LEU A 186 -17.65 -25.09 -3.00
CA LEU A 186 -18.96 -25.60 -2.58
C LEU A 186 -19.60 -26.56 -3.61
N PRO A 187 -19.77 -26.19 -4.91
CA PRO A 187 -20.30 -27.10 -5.92
C PRO A 187 -19.31 -28.21 -6.27
N PHE A 188 -18.01 -27.96 -6.25
CA PHE A 188 -16.99 -29.01 -6.46
C PHE A 188 -17.08 -30.10 -5.37
N SER A 189 -17.25 -29.67 -4.11
CA SER A 189 -17.54 -30.56 -2.99
C SER A 189 -18.86 -31.32 -3.17
N ALA A 190 -19.90 -30.68 -3.68
CA ALA A 190 -21.18 -31.35 -3.94
C ALA A 190 -21.07 -32.39 -5.07
N LEU A 191 -20.28 -32.11 -6.11
CA LEU A 191 -20.11 -32.98 -7.29
C LEU A 191 -19.25 -34.22 -7.00
N LEU A 192 -18.14 -34.05 -6.26
CA LEU A 192 -17.27 -35.15 -5.87
C LEU A 192 -17.96 -36.16 -4.95
N PHE A 193 -18.81 -35.68 -4.03
CA PHE A 193 -19.45 -36.53 -3.01
C PHE A 193 -20.90 -36.88 -3.32
N GLY A 194 -21.52 -36.24 -4.32
CA GLY A 194 -22.87 -36.56 -4.81
C GLY A 194 -22.95 -37.77 -5.75
N GLY A 195 -21.87 -38.56 -5.87
CA GLY A 195 -21.86 -39.83 -6.60
C GLY A 195 -21.49 -39.75 -8.09
N ILE A 196 -21.24 -38.58 -8.68
CA ILE A 196 -20.89 -38.46 -10.11
C ILE A 196 -19.39 -38.70 -10.35
N LEU A 197 -18.52 -38.25 -9.43
CA LEU A 197 -17.07 -38.50 -9.47
C LEU A 197 -16.57 -39.36 -8.29
N GLY A 198 -17.45 -39.73 -7.37
CA GLY A 198 -17.10 -40.33 -6.07
C GLY A 198 -16.45 -41.72 -6.17
N ASP A 199 -16.77 -42.50 -7.20
CA ASP A 199 -16.21 -43.84 -7.39
C ASP A 199 -14.75 -43.82 -7.87
N ALA A 200 -14.27 -42.70 -8.41
CA ALA A 200 -12.94 -42.59 -9.01
C ALA A 200 -11.85 -42.10 -8.05
N VAL A 201 -12.20 -41.49 -6.92
CA VAL A 201 -11.22 -40.87 -6.00
C VAL A 201 -11.49 -41.33 -4.57
N ARG A 202 -10.74 -42.34 -4.13
CA ARG A 202 -10.78 -42.86 -2.76
C ARG A 202 -10.01 -41.92 -1.82
N ILE A 203 -10.72 -40.94 -1.25
CA ILE A 203 -10.15 -39.95 -0.32
C ILE A 203 -10.28 -40.50 1.12
N GLU A 204 -9.16 -40.63 1.84
CA GLU A 204 -9.10 -41.18 3.20
C GLU A 204 -9.85 -40.35 4.25
N ASP A 205 -10.07 -39.06 4.01
CA ASP A 205 -10.92 -38.20 4.86
C ASP A 205 -11.78 -37.22 4.01
N PRO A 206 -12.99 -37.61 3.61
CA PRO A 206 -13.89 -36.80 2.77
C PRO A 206 -14.17 -35.38 3.28
N ASN A 207 -14.24 -35.20 4.61
CA ASN A 207 -14.64 -33.94 5.23
C ASN A 207 -13.50 -32.91 5.32
N LEU A 208 -12.26 -33.40 5.24
CA LEU A 208 -11.00 -32.67 5.36
C LEU A 208 -10.74 -31.77 4.15
N ILE A 209 -10.95 -32.32 2.95
CA ILE A 209 -10.83 -31.59 1.69
C ILE A 209 -12.07 -30.72 1.43
N ARG A 210 -13.25 -31.18 1.86
CA ARG A 210 -14.54 -30.54 1.58
C ARG A 210 -14.68 -29.13 2.13
N TRP A 211 -14.21 -28.89 3.36
CA TRP A 211 -14.51 -27.65 4.08
C TRP A 211 -13.28 -26.90 4.62
N ALA A 212 -12.25 -27.60 5.09
CA ALA A 212 -11.13 -26.93 5.74
C ALA A 212 -10.21 -26.24 4.71
N TRP A 213 -9.74 -26.97 3.70
CA TRP A 213 -8.74 -26.46 2.76
C TRP A 213 -9.16 -25.17 2.00
N PRO A 214 -10.38 -25.08 1.44
CA PRO A 214 -10.82 -23.87 0.76
C PRO A 214 -10.97 -22.69 1.72
N ASN A 215 -11.53 -22.92 2.91
CA ASN A 215 -11.70 -21.87 3.92
C ASN A 215 -10.34 -21.33 4.40
N PHE A 216 -9.39 -22.21 4.73
CA PHE A 216 -8.02 -21.80 5.10
C PHE A 216 -7.37 -21.02 3.96
N THR A 217 -7.48 -21.49 2.72
CA THR A 217 -6.91 -20.81 1.55
C THR A 217 -7.49 -19.41 1.38
N VAL A 218 -8.82 -19.26 1.42
CA VAL A 218 -9.49 -17.96 1.27
C VAL A 218 -9.08 -17.00 2.39
N ILE A 219 -9.03 -17.47 3.64
CA ILE A 219 -8.66 -16.64 4.79
C ILE A 219 -7.20 -16.20 4.69
N VAL A 220 -6.28 -17.11 4.38
CA VAL A 220 -4.84 -16.82 4.27
C VAL A 220 -4.56 -15.85 3.12
N VAL A 221 -5.15 -16.06 1.95
CA VAL A 221 -5.01 -15.14 0.79
C VAL A 221 -5.58 -13.77 1.14
N SER A 222 -6.76 -13.72 1.78
CA SER A 222 -7.36 -12.45 2.22
C SER A 222 -6.48 -11.73 3.24
N ALA A 223 -5.91 -12.46 4.22
CA ALA A 223 -4.97 -11.88 5.19
C ALA A 223 -3.69 -11.37 4.52
N ALA A 224 -3.14 -12.10 3.55
CA ALA A 224 -1.96 -11.68 2.79
C ALA A 224 -2.22 -10.37 2.02
N VAL A 225 -3.38 -10.26 1.36
CA VAL A 225 -3.78 -9.02 0.69
C VAL A 225 -3.93 -7.87 1.70
N LEU A 226 -4.58 -8.13 2.84
CA LEU A 226 -4.76 -7.13 3.90
C LEU A 226 -3.47 -6.76 4.64
N ALA A 227 -2.41 -7.57 4.54
CA ALA A 227 -1.08 -7.25 5.06
C ALA A 227 -0.32 -6.22 4.21
N VAL A 228 -0.69 -6.02 2.94
CA VAL A 228 -0.01 -5.07 2.04
C VAL A 228 0.06 -3.63 2.60
N PRO A 229 -1.05 -2.99 3.02
CA PRO A 229 -0.98 -1.65 3.62
C PRO A 229 -0.23 -1.64 4.97
N LEU A 230 -0.27 -2.74 5.72
CA LEU A 230 0.46 -2.88 6.98
C LEU A 230 1.98 -2.80 6.74
N LEU A 231 2.46 -3.50 5.71
CA LEU A 231 3.87 -3.43 5.30
C LEU A 231 4.26 -2.00 4.88
N GLY A 232 3.38 -1.28 4.19
CA GLY A 232 3.59 0.13 3.85
C GLY A 232 3.79 1.02 5.09
N VAL A 233 2.93 0.87 6.10
CA VAL A 233 3.05 1.61 7.37
C VAL A 233 4.29 1.19 8.17
N LEU A 234 4.65 -0.09 8.15
CA LEU A 234 5.87 -0.58 8.81
C LEU A 234 7.14 -0.04 8.13
N VAL A 235 7.19 -0.04 6.80
CA VAL A 235 8.30 0.51 6.01
C VAL A 235 8.47 2.00 6.25
N THR A 236 7.36 2.75 6.32
CA THR A 236 7.38 4.19 6.61
C THR A 236 7.81 4.46 8.06
N ARG A 237 7.27 3.74 9.05
CA ARG A 237 7.67 3.86 10.47
C ARG A 237 9.11 3.44 10.74
N ALA A 238 9.60 2.40 10.06
CA ALA A 238 10.98 1.93 10.18
C ALA A 238 12.02 2.91 9.57
N GLY A 239 11.59 4.06 9.05
CA GLY A 239 12.49 5.02 8.41
C GLY A 239 13.11 4.48 7.12
N TRP A 240 12.53 3.40 6.58
CA TRP A 240 12.87 2.84 5.28
C TRP A 240 12.07 3.50 4.15
N ASP A 241 11.42 4.62 4.48
CA ASP A 241 10.82 5.54 3.54
C ASP A 241 11.89 6.14 2.61
N ARG A 242 11.90 5.62 1.37
CA ARG A 242 12.75 6.10 0.29
C ARG A 242 12.53 7.58 0.04
N SER A 243 11.30 8.07 0.18
CA SER A 243 10.93 9.47 -0.06
C SER A 243 11.60 10.41 0.93
N ARG A 244 11.62 10.07 2.23
CA ARG A 244 12.35 10.86 3.24
C ARG A 244 13.86 10.89 2.98
N ARG A 245 14.45 9.77 2.52
CA ARG A 245 15.89 9.72 2.14
C ARG A 245 16.16 10.58 0.90
N TYR A 246 15.28 10.55 -0.10
CA TYR A 246 15.40 11.39 -1.30
C TYR A 246 15.22 12.87 -0.96
N CYS A 247 14.24 13.25 -0.15
CA CYS A 247 14.08 14.62 0.36
C CYS A 247 15.34 15.09 1.10
N ARG A 248 15.96 14.25 1.95
CA ARG A 248 17.23 14.60 2.62
C ARG A 248 18.38 14.81 1.64
N ARG A 249 18.45 14.01 0.56
CA ARG A 249 19.49 14.14 -0.49
C ARG A 249 19.28 15.35 -1.39
N LEU A 250 18.03 15.69 -1.71
CA LEU A 250 17.68 16.85 -2.53
C LEU A 250 17.75 18.18 -1.76
N ARG A 251 17.63 18.14 -0.42
CA ARG A 251 17.57 19.35 0.43
C ARG A 251 18.70 20.37 0.17
N PRO A 252 19.98 20.01 -0.01
CA PRO A 252 21.03 20.99 -0.25
C PRO A 252 20.82 21.75 -1.56
N LEU A 253 20.56 21.02 -2.65
CA LEU A 253 20.26 21.61 -3.97
C LEU A 253 19.01 22.48 -3.91
N TRP A 254 17.93 21.97 -3.31
CA TRP A 254 16.65 22.68 -3.17
C TRP A 254 16.83 24.01 -2.44
N THR A 255 17.54 24.02 -1.30
CA THR A 255 17.73 25.22 -0.48
C THR A 255 18.49 26.31 -1.25
N ASP A 256 19.53 25.94 -2.01
CA ASP A 256 20.34 26.90 -2.75
C ASP A 256 19.59 27.47 -3.95
N VAL A 257 18.86 26.62 -4.68
CA VAL A 257 18.12 27.00 -5.88
C VAL A 257 16.86 27.82 -5.55
N THR A 258 16.12 27.46 -4.50
CA THR A 258 14.95 28.24 -4.04
C THR A 258 15.33 29.55 -3.38
N ARG A 259 16.49 29.63 -2.70
CA ARG A 259 17.02 30.91 -2.20
C ARG A 259 17.34 31.88 -3.35
N ALA A 260 17.82 31.37 -4.49
CA ALA A 260 18.13 32.19 -5.66
C ALA A 260 16.88 32.62 -6.44
N VAL A 261 15.78 31.87 -6.34
CA VAL A 261 14.51 32.15 -7.02
C VAL A 261 13.34 31.96 -6.05
N PRO A 262 13.15 32.89 -5.10
CA PRO A 262 12.10 32.78 -4.08
C PRO A 262 10.69 32.85 -4.69
N GLU A 263 10.54 33.48 -5.87
CA GLU A 263 9.28 33.64 -6.60
C GLU A 263 8.57 32.31 -6.96
N ILE A 264 9.31 31.20 -6.97
CA ILE A 264 8.84 29.86 -7.39
C ILE A 264 8.50 28.97 -6.19
N VAL A 265 8.80 29.40 -4.98
CA VAL A 265 8.50 28.64 -3.77
C VAL A 265 6.99 28.67 -3.55
N LEU A 266 6.35 27.51 -3.63
CA LEU A 266 4.93 27.38 -3.35
C LEU A 266 4.69 27.70 -1.87
N ASP A 267 3.60 28.39 -1.54
CA ASP A 267 3.35 28.92 -0.20
C ASP A 267 3.25 27.80 0.87
N LEU A 268 3.96 27.99 1.99
CA LEU A 268 4.17 26.97 3.05
C LEU A 268 3.00 26.84 4.03
N THR A 269 2.00 27.71 3.96
CA THR A 269 1.04 27.95 5.04
C THR A 269 -0.21 27.08 5.02
N ALA A 270 -0.42 26.24 3.99
CA ALA A 270 -1.70 25.53 3.85
C ALA A 270 -1.79 24.15 4.56
N THR A 271 -0.68 23.45 4.84
CA THR A 271 -0.78 22.05 5.32
C THR A 271 0.32 21.70 6.33
N GLY A 272 -0.01 21.87 7.61
CA GLY A 272 0.77 21.30 8.71
C GLY A 272 0.83 19.77 8.57
N GLN A 273 2.04 19.24 8.42
CA GLN A 273 2.37 17.81 8.24
C GLN A 273 2.13 17.24 6.84
N ASP A 274 2.81 17.79 5.83
CA ASP A 274 2.88 17.14 4.51
C ASP A 274 3.51 15.74 4.60
N GLU A 275 2.77 14.76 4.09
CA GLU A 275 3.22 13.39 3.87
C GLU A 275 4.53 13.40 3.03
N PRO A 276 5.54 12.56 3.36
CA PRO A 276 6.87 12.63 2.74
C PRO A 276 6.87 12.45 1.21
N GLU A 277 5.85 11.79 0.65
CA GLU A 277 5.64 11.69 -0.80
C GLU A 277 5.19 13.01 -1.42
N VAL A 278 4.21 13.69 -0.82
CA VAL A 278 3.75 15.02 -1.25
C VAL A 278 4.90 16.01 -1.20
N ARG A 279 5.69 15.98 -0.12
CA ARG A 279 6.89 16.80 0.03
C ARG A 279 7.93 16.50 -1.05
N LEU A 280 8.12 15.24 -1.44
CA LEU A 280 9.07 14.87 -2.49
C LEU A 280 8.63 15.40 -3.86
N ILE A 281 7.35 15.25 -4.20
CA ILE A 281 6.78 15.76 -5.46
C ILE A 281 6.95 17.28 -5.50
N ARG A 282 6.58 17.97 -4.43
CA ARG A 282 6.73 19.43 -4.31
C ARG A 282 8.18 19.88 -4.49
N MET A 283 9.12 19.27 -3.75
CA MET A 283 10.55 19.59 -3.90
C MET A 283 11.04 19.34 -5.33
N THR A 284 10.55 18.29 -6.01
CA THR A 284 10.91 17.98 -7.40
C THR A 284 10.47 19.08 -8.34
N VAL A 285 9.20 19.52 -8.23
CA VAL A 285 8.63 20.62 -9.05
C VAL A 285 9.35 21.94 -8.78
N GLU A 286 9.54 22.33 -7.52
CA GLU A 286 10.20 23.59 -7.16
C GLU A 286 11.66 23.63 -7.65
N ILE A 287 12.40 22.51 -7.55
CA ILE A 287 13.75 22.43 -8.12
C ILE A 287 13.69 22.61 -9.63
N ARG A 288 12.80 21.89 -10.33
CA ARG A 288 12.69 21.95 -11.79
C ARG A 288 12.41 23.38 -12.28
N ASP A 289 11.43 24.04 -11.69
CA ASP A 289 11.02 25.38 -12.11
C ASP A 289 12.12 26.40 -11.85
N ALA A 290 12.79 26.31 -10.70
CA ALA A 290 13.91 27.18 -10.39
C ALA A 290 15.16 26.87 -11.25
N LEU A 291 15.41 25.62 -11.63
CA LEU A 291 16.44 25.26 -12.61
C LEU A 291 16.15 25.87 -13.99
N LEU A 292 14.89 25.84 -14.45
CA LEU A 292 14.47 26.47 -15.70
C LEU A 292 14.67 28.00 -15.68
N HIS A 293 14.40 28.63 -14.54
CA HIS A 293 14.62 30.06 -14.36
C HIS A 293 16.12 30.42 -14.33
N LEU A 294 16.92 29.69 -13.55
CA LEU A 294 18.36 29.92 -13.42
C LEU A 294 19.15 29.64 -14.69
N ASN A 295 18.67 28.73 -15.55
CA ASN A 295 19.32 28.43 -16.81
C ASN A 295 19.40 29.64 -17.77
N ARG A 296 18.52 30.64 -17.59
CA ARG A 296 18.52 31.90 -18.36
C ARG A 296 19.70 32.81 -18.03
N TYR A 297 20.24 32.69 -16.82
CA TYR A 297 21.35 33.49 -16.30
C TYR A 297 22.73 32.84 -16.51
N ALA A 298 22.77 31.62 -17.07
CA ALA A 298 24.00 30.88 -17.23
C ALA A 298 24.54 30.95 -18.67
N PRO A 299 25.80 31.39 -18.89
CA PRO A 299 26.43 31.42 -20.21
C PRO A 299 26.48 30.03 -20.86
N HIS A 300 26.36 29.96 -22.20
CA HIS A 300 26.53 28.69 -22.94
C HIS A 300 28.01 28.25 -22.95
N ASP A 301 28.94 29.19 -23.03
CA ASP A 301 30.38 28.93 -23.21
C ASP A 301 31.17 29.05 -21.91
N LEU A 302 30.67 28.42 -20.84
CA LEU A 302 31.44 28.30 -19.61
C LEU A 302 32.65 27.38 -19.83
N PRO A 303 33.90 27.83 -19.58
CA PRO A 303 35.06 26.96 -19.71
C PRO A 303 34.99 25.83 -18.68
N MET A 304 34.90 24.59 -19.18
CA MET A 304 34.73 23.40 -18.35
C MET A 304 36.02 22.58 -18.26
N PRO A 305 36.28 21.94 -17.10
CA PRO A 305 37.40 21.01 -16.99
C PRO A 305 37.25 19.86 -18.00
N ALA A 306 38.35 19.48 -18.63
CA ALA A 306 38.40 18.28 -19.46
C ALA A 306 37.99 17.05 -18.62
N GLY A 307 37.03 16.26 -19.13
CA GLY A 307 36.53 15.06 -18.44
C GLY A 307 35.33 15.26 -17.50
N ALA A 308 34.80 16.48 -17.34
CA ALA A 308 33.60 16.70 -16.52
C ALA A 308 32.36 15.99 -17.10
N SER A 309 31.63 15.25 -16.25
CA SER A 309 30.39 14.59 -16.65
C SER A 309 29.32 15.60 -17.08
N PRO A 310 28.35 15.22 -17.94
CA PRO A 310 27.25 16.11 -18.34
C PRO A 310 26.51 16.71 -17.13
N THR A 311 26.29 15.93 -16.08
CA THR A 311 25.62 16.36 -14.84
C THR A 311 26.46 17.35 -14.04
N GLU A 312 27.78 17.14 -13.94
CA GLU A 312 28.68 18.12 -13.30
C GLU A 312 28.77 19.41 -14.10
N ARG A 313 28.72 19.32 -15.44
CA ARG A 313 28.69 20.50 -16.29
C ARG A 313 27.43 21.31 -16.06
N TYR A 314 26.28 20.64 -16.01
CA TYR A 314 25.00 21.27 -15.72
C TYR A 314 24.97 21.88 -14.31
N ALA A 315 25.47 21.17 -13.29
CA ALA A 315 25.55 21.67 -11.91
C ALA A 315 26.35 22.98 -11.81
N ARG A 316 27.53 23.04 -12.46
CA ARG A 316 28.38 24.24 -12.50
C ARG A 316 27.72 25.38 -13.25
N ARG A 317 27.04 25.10 -14.36
CA ARG A 317 26.28 26.09 -15.14
C ARG A 317 25.20 26.74 -14.28
N ILE A 318 24.43 25.95 -13.54
CA ILE A 318 23.40 26.45 -12.62
C ILE A 318 24.02 27.24 -11.46
N ALA A 319 25.12 26.76 -10.86
CA ALA A 319 25.83 27.50 -9.81
C ALA A 319 26.32 28.88 -10.28
N HIS A 320 26.76 28.99 -11.55
CA HIS A 320 27.08 30.28 -12.15
C HIS A 320 25.84 31.14 -12.36
N GLY A 321 24.72 30.56 -12.84
CA GLY A 321 23.45 31.28 -13.01
C GLY A 321 22.92 31.88 -11.70
N ILE A 322 23.06 31.15 -10.57
CA ILE A 322 22.72 31.66 -9.24
C ILE A 322 23.53 32.91 -8.89
N ARG A 323 24.84 32.89 -9.17
CA ARG A 323 25.74 34.03 -8.90
C ARG A 323 25.45 35.22 -9.79
N ALA A 324 25.31 34.99 -11.10
CA ALA A 324 24.98 36.04 -12.05
C ALA A 324 23.69 36.77 -11.64
N LYS A 325 22.64 36.02 -11.23
CA LYS A 325 21.40 36.60 -10.70
C LYS A 325 21.62 37.35 -9.38
N ALA A 326 22.40 36.80 -8.44
CA ALA A 326 22.70 37.45 -7.16
C ALA A 326 23.50 38.76 -7.32
N ASP A 327 24.40 38.79 -8.31
CA ASP A 327 25.21 39.96 -8.66
C ASP A 327 24.42 41.01 -9.49
N GLY A 328 23.12 40.78 -9.73
CA GLY A 328 22.23 41.70 -10.44
C GLY A 328 22.38 41.70 -11.96
N HIS A 329 23.09 40.72 -12.55
CA HIS A 329 23.20 40.62 -14.00
C HIS A 329 21.85 40.24 -14.62
N GLY A 330 21.48 40.92 -15.70
CA GLY A 330 20.33 40.54 -16.51
C GLY A 330 20.48 39.14 -17.12
N PRO A 331 19.38 38.51 -17.56
CA PRO A 331 19.44 37.19 -18.19
C PRO A 331 20.31 37.23 -19.45
N ALA A 332 21.41 36.48 -19.43
CA ALA A 332 22.39 36.42 -20.52
C ALA A 332 21.81 35.82 -21.82
N ASN A 333 20.75 35.01 -21.70
CA ASN A 333 20.07 34.39 -22.83
C ASN A 333 18.59 34.81 -22.87
N ALA A 334 18.23 35.73 -23.78
CA ALA A 334 16.83 35.98 -24.11
C ALA A 334 16.22 34.81 -24.93
N ALA A 335 17.05 34.03 -25.62
CA ALA A 335 16.61 32.91 -26.43
C ALA A 335 17.66 31.78 -26.50
N ALA A 336 17.53 30.77 -25.65
CA ALA A 336 18.03 29.43 -25.94
C ALA A 336 17.36 28.41 -25.01
N ARG A 337 16.38 27.69 -25.54
CA ARG A 337 15.78 26.50 -24.92
C ARG A 337 16.84 25.39 -24.90
N THR A 338 17.81 25.45 -23.99
CA THR A 338 18.62 24.25 -23.72
C THR A 338 17.70 23.27 -23.00
N ALA A 339 17.35 22.19 -23.69
CA ALA A 339 16.46 21.16 -23.24
C ALA A 339 16.90 20.66 -21.86
N ALA A 340 16.15 21.05 -20.81
CA ALA A 340 16.01 20.15 -19.68
C ALA A 340 15.60 18.79 -20.27
N PRO A 341 16.19 17.66 -19.85
CA PRO A 341 15.76 16.37 -20.35
C PRO A 341 14.25 16.29 -20.11
N ALA A 342 13.47 16.27 -21.19
CA ALA A 342 12.03 16.17 -21.12
C ALA A 342 11.70 14.71 -20.78
N SER A 343 11.96 14.30 -19.54
CA SER A 343 11.46 13.05 -19.02
C SER A 343 9.94 13.15 -18.95
N ARG A 344 9.24 12.31 -19.71
CA ARG A 344 7.79 12.11 -19.55
C ARG A 344 7.43 11.34 -18.27
N ASP A 345 8.42 10.87 -17.53
CA ASP A 345 8.27 10.00 -16.36
C ASP A 345 8.93 10.61 -15.11
N LEU A 346 8.14 10.79 -14.06
CA LEU A 346 8.52 11.38 -12.77
C LEU A 346 9.68 10.62 -12.11
N ASP A 347 9.75 9.30 -12.28
CA ASP A 347 10.82 8.46 -11.71
C ASP A 347 12.17 8.69 -12.41
N SER A 348 12.14 8.98 -13.70
CA SER A 348 13.36 9.34 -14.45
C SER A 348 13.83 10.76 -14.12
N GLU A 349 12.90 11.69 -13.92
CA GLU A 349 13.18 13.07 -13.47
C GLU A 349 13.81 13.07 -12.08
N LEU A 350 13.22 12.34 -11.14
CA LEU A 350 13.74 12.20 -9.78
C LEU A 350 15.17 11.63 -9.77
N ARG A 351 15.46 10.63 -10.62
CA ARG A 351 16.82 10.07 -10.74
C ARG A 351 17.82 11.12 -11.21
N GLN A 352 17.48 11.92 -12.22
CA GLN A 352 18.34 12.99 -12.72
C GLN A 352 18.58 14.07 -11.66
N LEU A 353 17.55 14.47 -10.91
CA LEU A 353 17.71 15.43 -9.80
C LEU A 353 18.57 14.88 -8.67
N LEU A 354 18.47 13.57 -8.37
CA LEU A 354 19.33 12.93 -7.37
C LEU A 354 20.78 12.86 -7.82
N GLU A 355 21.06 12.65 -9.11
CA GLU A 355 22.41 12.72 -9.67
C GLU A 355 22.95 14.16 -9.61
N LEU A 356 22.13 15.14 -9.97
CA LEU A 356 22.46 16.56 -9.87
C LEU A 356 22.79 16.96 -8.44
N ALA A 357 21.95 16.56 -7.47
CA ALA A 357 22.17 16.83 -6.06
C ALA A 357 23.45 16.18 -5.50
N ARG A 358 23.90 15.04 -6.07
CA ARG A 358 25.19 14.44 -5.71
C ARG A 358 26.37 15.25 -6.25
N ALA A 359 26.27 15.80 -7.46
CA ALA A 359 27.31 16.64 -8.05
C ALA A 359 27.34 18.06 -7.45
N TRP A 360 26.23 18.52 -6.86
CA TRP A 360 26.01 19.88 -6.38
C TRP A 360 27.09 20.43 -5.42
N PRO A 361 27.54 19.70 -4.39
CA PRO A 361 28.53 20.25 -3.46
C PRO A 361 29.84 20.66 -4.13
N ARG A 362 30.28 19.92 -5.16
CA ARG A 362 31.51 20.23 -5.92
C ARG A 362 31.36 21.43 -6.84
N ALA A 363 30.17 21.60 -7.43
CA ALA A 363 29.87 22.75 -8.28
C ALA A 363 29.85 24.07 -7.48
N ARG A 364 29.34 24.01 -6.23
CA ARG A 364 29.28 25.15 -5.32
C ARG A 364 30.68 25.64 -4.90
N THR A 365 31.57 24.73 -4.53
CA THR A 365 32.92 25.09 -4.06
C THR A 365 33.82 25.58 -5.19
N GLY A 366 33.75 24.97 -6.38
CA GLY A 366 34.60 25.32 -7.52
C GLY A 366 34.34 26.72 -8.09
N THR A 367 33.24 27.36 -7.74
CA THR A 367 32.95 28.74 -8.13
C THR A 367 33.48 29.75 -7.09
N GLU A 368 33.64 29.37 -5.82
CA GLU A 368 34.01 30.28 -4.71
C GLU A 368 35.49 30.70 -4.75
N THR A 369 36.35 29.89 -5.38
CA THR A 369 37.80 30.09 -5.41
C THR A 369 38.30 31.15 -6.42
N LYS A 370 37.41 31.80 -7.19
CA LYS A 370 37.78 32.74 -8.25
C LYS A 370 37.27 34.16 -7.99
N ARG A 371 37.48 34.68 -6.78
CA ARG A 371 37.36 36.12 -6.51
C ARG A 371 38.69 36.76 -6.91
N PRO A 372 38.75 37.59 -7.97
CA PRO A 372 40.00 38.27 -8.32
C PRO A 372 40.37 39.21 -7.18
N THR A 373 41.56 39.01 -6.61
CA THR A 373 42.19 39.96 -5.70
C THR A 373 42.26 41.31 -6.42
N PRO A 374 41.75 42.41 -5.85
CA PRO A 374 41.85 43.71 -6.50
C PRO A 374 43.33 44.02 -6.72
N ALA A 375 43.69 44.25 -7.98
CA ALA A 375 45.02 44.65 -8.38
C ALA A 375 45.44 45.87 -7.55
N ARG A 376 46.58 45.76 -6.85
CA ARG A 376 47.26 46.89 -6.22
C ARG A 376 47.52 47.94 -7.31
N ALA A 377 46.68 48.96 -7.35
CA ALA A 377 46.93 50.17 -8.10
C ALA A 377 48.21 50.82 -7.54
N SER A 378 49.26 50.78 -8.36
CA SER A 378 50.33 51.77 -8.49
C SER A 378 50.34 52.91 -7.46
N ALA A 379 51.00 52.68 -6.31
CA ALA A 379 51.48 53.73 -5.42
C ALA A 379 52.97 53.96 -5.71
N GLY A 380 53.27 54.57 -6.85
CA GLY A 380 54.65 54.85 -7.29
C GLY A 380 54.86 56.24 -7.91
N LEU A 381 53.85 57.12 -7.87
CA LEU A 381 53.91 58.42 -8.55
C LEU A 381 53.78 59.65 -7.61
N PHE A 382 53.99 59.48 -6.30
CA PHE A 382 53.88 60.60 -5.33
C PHE A 382 55.12 60.78 -4.42
N ARG A 383 56.31 60.37 -4.88
CA ARG A 383 57.58 60.56 -4.13
C ARG A 383 58.59 61.51 -4.79
N ARG A 384 58.14 62.40 -5.69
CA ARG A 384 59.00 63.38 -6.40
C ARG A 384 58.73 64.86 -6.08
N LEU A 385 57.98 65.20 -5.02
CA LEU A 385 57.66 66.60 -4.69
C LEU A 385 57.96 67.03 -3.24
N ALA A 386 58.84 66.35 -2.51
CA ALA A 386 59.21 66.75 -1.14
C ALA A 386 60.73 66.70 -0.86
N MET A 387 61.55 67.20 -1.80
CA MET A 387 62.96 67.55 -1.55
C MET A 387 63.34 68.78 -2.39
N ARG A 388 62.74 69.92 -2.06
CA ARG A 388 63.23 71.27 -2.34
C ARG A 388 62.46 72.26 -1.47
N ALA A 389 62.89 72.37 -0.22
CA ALA A 389 62.76 73.52 0.67
C ALA A 389 63.79 73.33 1.78
#